data_AF-A0A9X5XC66-F1
#
_entry.id   AF-A0A9X5XC66-F1
#
_cell.length_a   1.000
_cell.length_b   1.000
_cell.length_c   1.000
_cell.angle_alpha   90.00
_cell.angle_beta   90.00
_cell.angle_gamma   90.00
#
_symmetry.space_group_name_H-M   'P 1'
#
loop_
_entity.id
_entity.type
_entity.pdbx_description
1 polymer ?
#
loop_
_entity_poly.entity_id
_entity_poly.type
_entity_poly.pdbx_seq_one_letter_code
_entity_poly.pdbx_strand_id
1 'polypeptide(L)' 'LVGLRLARPDLDGDEAASDLAEMALRMLGVPAEDAREVTRRTLPGLT' A
#
# COMPACT_ATOMS: atom_id res chain seq x y z
N LEU A 1 -12.56 -10.08 -6.21
CA LEU A 1 -12.92 -8.78 -5.61
C LEU A 1 -12.36 -7.65 -6.49
N VAL A 2 -12.97 -7.48 -7.67
CA VAL A 2 -12.65 -6.44 -8.67
C VAL A 2 -13.65 -5.31 -8.47
N GLY A 3 -13.37 -4.37 -7.57
CA GLY A 3 -14.34 -3.33 -7.21
C GLY A 3 -13.80 -2.05 -6.57
N LEU A 4 -12.49 -1.91 -6.38
CA LEU A 4 -11.87 -0.70 -5.82
C LEU A 4 -10.94 -0.05 -6.86
N ARG A 5 -11.43 0.18 -8.09
CA ARG A 5 -10.60 0.79 -9.14
C ARG A 5 -11.22 1.96 -9.89
N LEU A 6 -12.35 2.52 -9.43
CA LEU A 6 -13.15 3.39 -10.30
C LEU A 6 -13.67 4.69 -9.66
N ALA A 7 -13.11 5.14 -8.54
CA ALA A 7 -13.45 6.47 -8.02
C ALA A 7 -12.49 7.58 -8.52
N ARG A 8 -11.24 7.24 -8.84
CA ARG A 8 -10.15 8.19 -9.16
C ARG A 8 -9.16 7.55 -10.14
N PRO A 9 -9.38 7.59 -11.46
CA PRO A 9 -8.48 7.00 -12.45
C PRO A 9 -7.11 7.68 -12.51
N ASP A 10 -7.01 8.93 -12.03
CA ASP A 10 -5.75 9.70 -11.96
C ASP A 10 -4.91 9.39 -10.70
N LEU A 11 -5.35 8.46 -9.84
CA LEU A 11 -4.59 8.06 -8.66
C LEU A 11 -3.54 7.03 -9.07
N ASP A 12 -2.28 7.26 -8.71
CA ASP A 12 -1.22 6.29 -8.92
C ASP A 12 -1.57 4.99 -8.19
N GLY A 13 -1.71 3.90 -8.95
CA GLY A 13 -2.12 2.61 -8.43
C GLY A 13 -1.11 2.03 -7.43
N ASP A 14 0.18 2.37 -7.58
CA ASP A 14 1.24 1.95 -6.68
C ASP A 14 1.18 2.73 -5.36
N GLU A 15 0.90 4.03 -5.42
CA GLU A 15 0.66 4.87 -4.23
C GLU A 15 -0.57 4.38 -3.47
N ALA A 16 -1.67 4.12 -4.18
CA ALA A 16 -2.89 3.58 -3.58
C ALA A 16 -2.69 2.21 -2.93
N ALA A 17 -1.92 1.33 -3.57
CA ALA A 17 -1.58 0.02 -3.01
C ALA A 17 -0.70 0.16 -1.76
N SER A 18 0.27 1.08 -1.78
CA SER A 18 1.16 1.38 -0.66
C SER A 18 0.38 1.90 0.56
N ASP A 19 -0.56 2.81 0.35
CA ASP A 19 -1.41 3.38 1.41
C ASP A 19 -2.32 2.32 2.05
N LEU A 20 -2.92 1.44 1.22
CA LEU A 20 -3.75 0.34 1.71
C LEU A 20 -2.92 -0.66 2.53
N ALA A 21 -1.72 -0.99 2.07
CA ALA A 21 -0.82 -1.88 2.79
C ALA A 21 -0.35 -1.25 4.12
N GLU A 22 -0.04 0.05 4.15
CA GLU A 22 0.32 0.77 5.39
C GLU A 22 -0.83 0.75 6.40
N MET A 23 -2.06 0.98 5.93
CA MET A 23 -3.25 0.90 6.76
C MET A 23 -3.46 -0.50 7.33
N ALA A 24 -3.28 -1.56 6.52
CA ALA A 24 -3.37 -2.94 6.96
C ALA A 24 -2.31 -3.29 8.03
N LEU A 25 -1.06 -2.85 7.85
CA LEU A 25 0.01 -3.07 8.82
C LEU A 25 -0.26 -2.36 10.15
N ARG A 26 -0.77 -1.11 10.11
CA ARG A 26 -1.18 -0.40 11.33
C ARG A 26 -2.31 -1.10 12.07
N MET A 27 -3.28 -1.66 11.36
CA MET A 27 -4.34 -2.47 11.98
C MET A 27 -3.81 -3.73 12.66
N LEU A 28 -2.69 -4.29 12.18
CA LEU A 28 -1.98 -5.40 12.81
C LEU A 28 -1.08 -4.97 13.98
N GLY A 29 -1.06 -3.67 14.33
CA GLY A 29 -0.28 -3.13 15.44
C GLY A 29 1.16 -2.74 15.09
N VAL A 30 1.50 -2.69 13.79
CA VAL A 30 2.82 -2.24 13.34
C VAL A 30 2.93 -0.70 13.54
N PRO A 31 4.03 -0.20 14.12
CA PRO A 31 4.28 1.23 14.22
C PRO A 31 4.19 1.93 12.87
N ALA A 32 3.72 3.18 12.89
CA ALA A 32 3.52 3.99 11.69
C ALA A 32 4.78 4.15 10.82
N GLU A 33 5.96 4.24 11.45
CA GLU A 33 7.25 4.38 10.80
C GLU A 33 7.66 3.09 10.10
N ASP A 34 7.59 1.97 10.82
CA ASP A 34 7.90 0.64 10.29
C ASP A 34 6.96 0.23 9.16
N ALA A 35 5.66 0.52 9.29
CA ALA A 35 4.67 0.23 8.26
C ALA A 35 4.98 0.97 6.95
N ARG A 36 5.37 2.25 7.06
CA ARG A 36 5.76 3.08 5.92
C ARG A 36 7.06 2.63 5.28
N GLU A 37 8.02 2.17 6.09
CA GLU A 37 9.27 1.62 5.57
C GLU A 37 9.00 0.34 4.77
N VAL A 38 8.19 -0.57 5.30
CA VAL A 38 7.86 -1.85 4.65
C VAL A 38 7.09 -1.64 3.35
N THR A 39 6.13 -0.70 3.31
CA THR A 39 5.28 -0.48 2.12
C THR A 39 6.01 0.22 0.98
N ARG A 40 7.09 0.96 1.28
CA ARG A 40 7.92 1.67 0.29
C ARG A 40 9.13 0.89 -0.18
N ARG A 41 9.42 -0.26 0.44
CA ARG A 41 10.47 -1.16 -0.04
C ARG A 41 10.05 -1.74 -1.38
N THR A 42 10.98 -1.74 -2.34
CA THR A 42 10.78 -2.43 -3.61
C THR A 42 10.44 -3.89 -3.33
N LEU A 43 9.35 -4.38 -3.94
CA LEU A 43 8.95 -5.77 -3.79
C LEU A 43 10.07 -6.67 -4.33
N PRO A 44 10.64 -7.57 -3.50
CA PRO A 44 11.69 -8.46 -3.97
C PRO A 44 11.11 -9.42 -5.01
N GLY A 45 11.71 -9.47 -6.20
CA GLY A 45 11.30 -10.36 -7.29
C GLY A 45 10.49 -9.72 -8.43
N LEU A 46 10.40 -8.38 -8.49
CA LEU A 46 9.85 -7.66 -9.66
C LEU A 46 10.91 -7.22 -10.69
N THR A 47 12.12 -7.77 -10.64
CA THR A 47 13.17 -7.60 -11.65
C THR A 47 13.02 -8.57 -12.81
#